data_AF-A0A855U358-F1
#
_entry.id   AF-A0A855U358-F1
#
_cell.length_a   1.000
_cell.length_b   1.000
_cell.length_c   1.000
_cell.angle_alpha   90.00
_cell.angle_beta   90.00
_cell.angle_gamma   90.00
#
_symmetry.space_group_name_H-M   'P 1'
#
loop_
_entity.id
_entity.type
_entity.pdbx_description
1 polymer ?
#
loop_
_entity_poly.entity_id
_entity_poly.type
_entity_poly.pdbx_seq_one_letter_code
_entity_poly.pdbx_strand_id
1 'polypeptide(L)'
;MPVNKNGLPFYLDRKLDVIRFGVDPDNHVKEQRPFKSLVKTENPNKKERFIEKESESLTQLGYKIVVDTVTGVNYLESPRGGITPLLDETGKVCIDKISK
;
A
#
# COMPACT_ATOMS: atom_id res chain seq x y z
N MET A 1 -24.49 8.42 -11.18
CA MET A 1 -24.07 7.65 -9.98
C MET A 1 -22.97 6.68 -10.40
N PRO A 2 -21.83 6.61 -9.70
CA PRO A 2 -20.79 5.65 -10.04
C PRO A 2 -21.30 4.22 -9.82
N VAL A 3 -20.98 3.32 -10.74
CA VAL A 3 -21.40 1.91 -10.74
C VAL A 3 -20.18 1.01 -10.88
N ASN A 4 -20.20 -0.17 -10.25
CA ASN A 4 -19.10 -1.13 -10.36
C ASN A 4 -19.16 -1.88 -11.70
N LYS A 5 -18.19 -2.78 -11.95
CA LYS A 5 -18.12 -3.61 -13.17
C LYS A 5 -19.35 -4.50 -13.42
N ASN A 6 -20.18 -4.73 -12.40
CA ASN A 6 -21.41 -5.50 -12.48
C ASN A 6 -22.66 -4.60 -12.59
N GLY A 7 -22.49 -3.28 -12.77
CA GLY A 7 -23.58 -2.32 -12.86
C GLY A 7 -24.20 -1.90 -11.52
N LEU A 8 -23.62 -2.30 -10.38
CA LEU A 8 -24.16 -1.97 -9.05
C LEU A 8 -23.73 -0.57 -8.62
N PRO A 9 -24.66 0.35 -8.26
CA PRO A 9 -24.32 1.69 -7.81
C PRO A 9 -23.56 1.66 -6.49
N PHE A 10 -22.61 2.58 -6.33
CA PHE A 10 -21.88 2.75 -5.08
C PHE A 10 -21.62 4.23 -4.80
N TYR A 11 -21.33 4.55 -3.53
CA TYR A 11 -20.84 5.86 -3.14
C TYR A 11 -19.83 5.76 -2.00
N LEU A 12 -19.03 6.82 -1.86
CA LEU A 12 -18.00 6.94 -0.84
C LEU A 12 -18.57 7.64 0.39
N ASP A 13 -18.54 6.98 1.54
CA ASP A 13 -18.87 7.57 2.82
C ASP A 13 -17.57 7.99 3.53
N ARG A 14 -17.21 9.26 3.35
CA ARG A 14 -15.98 9.86 3.92
C ARG A 14 -16.02 10.05 5.43
N LYS A 15 -17.19 9.91 6.08
CA LYS A 15 -17.28 9.99 7.55
C LYS A 15 -16.87 8.68 8.20
N LEU A 16 -17.08 7.56 7.50
CA LEU A 16 -16.86 6.21 8.00
C LEU A 16 -15.74 5.46 7.25
N ASP A 17 -15.10 6.11 6.27
CA ASP A 17 -14.08 5.51 5.39
C ASP A 17 -14.53 4.15 4.82
N VAL A 18 -15.75 4.10 4.28
CA VAL A 18 -16.33 2.91 3.65
C VAL A 18 -16.85 3.19 2.25
N ILE A 19 -16.80 2.17 1.39
CA ILE A 19 -17.54 2.15 0.14
C ILE A 19 -18.86 1.40 0.40
N ARG A 20 -19.98 2.06 0.09
CA ARG A 20 -21.32 1.49 0.20
C ARG A 20 -21.81 1.09 -1.18
N PHE A 21 -22.29 -0.15 -1.31
CA PHE A 21 -22.79 -0.72 -2.55
C PHE A 21 -24.30 -0.98 -2.50
N GLY A 22 -24.97 -0.76 -3.63
CA GLY A 22 -26.37 -1.13 -3.85
C GLY A 22 -27.33 -0.23 -3.07
N VAL A 23 -27.35 1.07 -3.37
CA VAL A 23 -28.36 1.99 -2.84
C VAL A 23 -29.60 1.89 -3.71
N ASP A 24 -30.62 1.16 -3.24
CA ASP A 24 -31.97 1.25 -3.80
C ASP A 24 -32.63 2.57 -3.32
N PRO A 25 -33.74 3.05 -3.92
CA PRO A 25 -34.40 4.32 -3.57
C PRO A 25 -34.75 4.46 -2.08
N ASP A 26 -34.92 3.33 -1.40
CA ASP A 26 -35.27 3.22 0.02
C ASP A 26 -34.04 3.10 0.96
N ASN A 27 -32.83 3.43 0.46
CA ASN A 27 -31.59 3.49 1.27
C ASN A 27 -31.13 2.18 1.93
N HIS A 28 -31.62 1.02 1.46
CA HIS A 28 -31.13 -0.27 1.94
C HIS A 28 -29.72 -0.54 1.43
N VAL A 29 -28.72 -0.43 2.31
CA VAL A 29 -27.33 -0.73 1.98
C VAL A 29 -27.15 -2.24 1.84
N LYS A 30 -26.90 -2.73 0.62
CA LYS A 30 -26.70 -4.16 0.35
C LYS A 30 -25.35 -4.67 0.84
N GLU A 31 -24.31 -3.83 0.79
CA GLU A 31 -22.96 -4.20 1.22
C GLU A 31 -22.15 -2.96 1.63
N GLN A 32 -21.38 -3.08 2.73
CA GLN A 32 -20.43 -2.07 3.19
C GLN A 32 -19.04 -2.71 3.23
N ARG A 33 -18.05 -2.08 2.61
CA ARG A 33 -16.66 -2.52 2.70
C ARG A 33 -15.80 -1.42 3.32
N PRO A 34 -15.01 -1.72 4.37
CA PRO A 34 -14.03 -0.77 4.87
C PRO A 34 -13.01 -0.47 3.77
N PHE A 35 -12.58 0.78 3.68
CA PHE A 35 -11.56 1.25 2.74
C PHE A 35 -10.16 0.66 3.01
N LYS A 36 -10.04 -0.37 3.87
CA LYS A 36 -8.75 -0.96 4.24
C LYS A 36 -7.97 -1.28 2.97
N SER A 37 -6.82 -0.61 2.88
CA SER A 37 -5.97 -0.44 1.72
C SER A 37 -6.03 -1.64 0.79
N LEU A 38 -6.27 -1.37 -0.50
CA LEU A 38 -5.80 -2.15 -1.63
C LEU A 38 -5.33 -3.54 -1.21
N VAL A 39 -6.28 -4.48 -1.12
CA VAL A 39 -6.03 -5.86 -0.72
C VAL A 39 -4.73 -6.30 -1.39
N LYS A 40 -3.67 -6.43 -0.59
CA LYS A 40 -2.49 -7.19 -0.95
C LYS A 40 -3.08 -8.52 -1.38
N THR A 41 -3.09 -8.79 -2.68
CA THR A 41 -3.53 -10.09 -3.17
C THR A 41 -2.43 -11.02 -2.71
N GLU A 42 -2.59 -11.54 -1.49
CA GLU A 42 -1.70 -12.53 -0.90
C GLU A 42 -1.85 -13.78 -1.76
N ASN A 43 -1.13 -13.83 -2.87
CA ASN A 43 -0.78 -15.08 -3.50
C ASN A 43 0.27 -15.70 -2.56
N PRO A 44 -0.06 -16.74 -1.79
CA PRO A 44 0.87 -17.33 -0.82
C PRO A 44 2.16 -17.87 -1.47
N ASN A 45 2.19 -17.95 -2.81
CA ASN A 45 3.33 -18.42 -3.60
C ASN A 45 4.19 -17.29 -4.23
N LYS A 46 3.84 -16.01 -4.08
CA LYS A 46 4.69 -14.92 -4.62
C LYS A 46 5.55 -14.34 -3.51
N LYS A 47 6.86 -14.62 -3.55
CA LYS A 47 7.85 -13.91 -2.74
C LYS A 47 7.76 -12.41 -3.04
N GLU A 48 7.69 -11.60 -2.00
CA GLU A 48 7.67 -10.14 -2.12
C GLU A 48 9.02 -9.62 -2.59
N ARG A 49 8.99 -8.71 -3.58
CA ARG A 49 10.21 -8.11 -4.14
C ARG A 49 10.83 -7.07 -3.20
N PHE A 50 10.00 -6.38 -2.43
CA PHE A 50 10.42 -5.36 -1.47
C PHE A 50 9.85 -5.71 -0.10
N ILE A 51 10.71 -5.75 0.91
CA ILE A 51 10.33 -6.04 2.30
C ILE A 51 10.69 -4.83 3.16
N GLU A 52 9.78 -4.42 4.04
CA GLU A 52 10.05 -3.37 5.04
C GLU A 52 11.13 -3.84 6.02
N LYS A 53 12.19 -3.06 6.14
CA LYS A 53 13.27 -3.27 7.10
C LYS A 53 13.13 -2.36 8.31
N GLU A 54 12.73 -1.12 8.09
CA GLU A 54 12.58 -0.13 9.15
C GLU A 54 11.49 0.88 8.77
N SER A 55 10.81 1.42 9.76
CA SER A 55 9.84 2.49 9.57
C SER A 55 9.95 3.53 10.67
N GLU A 56 9.94 4.79 10.26
CA GLU A 56 9.97 5.93 11.15
C GLU A 56 8.85 6.89 10.84
N SER A 57 8.30 7.52 11.88
CA SER A 57 7.31 8.58 11.73
C SER A 57 7.97 9.93 11.98
N LEU A 58 8.24 10.66 10.90
CA LEU A 58 8.80 12.01 10.97
C LEU A 58 7.71 13.01 10.61
N THR A 59 7.43 13.98 11.48
CA THR A 59 6.48 15.07 11.23
C THR A 59 5.09 14.58 10.75
N GLN A 60 4.54 13.54 11.40
CA GLN A 60 3.26 12.87 11.04
C GLN A 60 3.26 12.14 9.69
N LEU A 61 4.40 12.06 9.01
CA LEU A 61 4.59 11.34 7.76
C LEU A 61 5.43 10.09 8.02
N GLY A 62 4.93 8.93 7.58
CA GLY A 62 5.64 7.66 7.70
C GLY A 62 6.67 7.49 6.58
N TYR A 63 7.93 7.34 6.94
CA TYR A 63 9.01 6.97 6.04
C TYR A 63 9.40 5.53 6.31
N LYS A 64 9.81 4.82 5.27
CA LYS A 64 10.20 3.41 5.39
C LYS A 64 11.50 3.15 4.67
N ILE A 65 12.30 2.26 5.23
CA ILE A 65 13.38 1.61 4.51
C ILE A 65 12.85 0.26 4.04
N VAL A 66 12.92 0.03 2.73
CA VAL A 66 12.58 -1.25 2.11
C VAL A 66 13.81 -1.86 1.44
N VAL A 67 13.90 -3.19 1.47
CA VAL A 67 15.00 -3.94 0.85
C VAL A 67 14.48 -4.66 -0.37
N ASP A 68 15.15 -4.49 -1.51
CA ASP A 68 14.95 -5.34 -2.68
C ASP A 68 15.52 -6.74 -2.39
N THR A 69 14.66 -7.75 -2.31
CA THR A 69 15.02 -9.13 -1.95
C THR A 69 15.80 -9.89 -3.02
N VAL A 70 16.02 -9.30 -4.21
CA VAL A 70 16.82 -9.92 -5.28
C VAL A 70 18.19 -9.28 -5.41
N THR A 71 18.29 -7.96 -5.17
CA THR A 71 19.58 -7.23 -5.30
C THR A 71 20.22 -6.89 -3.95
N GLY A 72 19.42 -6.82 -2.89
CA GLY A 72 19.83 -6.44 -1.54
C GLY A 72 19.86 -4.94 -1.33
N VAL A 73 19.53 -4.14 -2.36
CA VAL A 73 19.57 -2.68 -2.29
C VAL A 73 18.51 -2.17 -1.32
N ASN A 74 18.92 -1.25 -0.45
CA ASN A 74 18.04 -0.55 0.49
C ASN A 74 17.53 0.74 -0.14
N TYR A 75 16.23 1.01 -0.01
CA TYR A 75 15.57 2.20 -0.52
C TYR A 75 14.83 2.95 0.57
N LEU A 76 14.85 4.27 0.53
CA LEU A 76 13.90 5.12 1.24
C LEU A 76 12.60 5.19 0.41
N GLU A 77 11.50 4.71 0.99
CA GLU A 77 10.15 4.89 0.45
C GLU A 77 9.53 6.14 1.09
N SER A 78 9.06 7.05 0.24
CA SER A 78 8.38 8.26 0.69
C SER A 78 6.88 8.03 0.88
N PRO A 79 6.24 8.69 1.86
CA PRO A 79 4.81 8.54 2.13
C PRO A 79 3.90 9.00 0.98
N ARG A 80 4.41 9.80 0.04
CA ARG A 80 3.68 10.26 -1.16
C ARG A 80 4.05 9.48 -2.42
N GLY A 81 4.76 8.36 -2.26
CA GLY A 81 5.27 7.55 -3.36
C GLY A 81 6.67 7.96 -3.80
N GLY A 82 7.31 7.06 -4.55
CA GLY A 82 8.71 7.18 -4.94
C GLY A 82 9.64 6.44 -3.98
N ILE A 83 10.66 5.82 -4.56
CA ILE A 83 11.71 5.10 -3.84
C ILE A 83 13.07 5.64 -4.29
N THR A 84 13.97 5.86 -3.35
CA THR A 84 15.34 6.37 -3.62
C THR A 84 16.36 5.44 -3.00
N PRO A 85 17.39 4.97 -3.73
CA PRO A 85 18.44 4.14 -3.14
C PRO A 85 19.17 4.88 -2.02
N LEU A 86 19.43 4.19 -0.91
CA LEU A 86 20.27 4.73 0.15
C LEU A 86 21.74 4.65 -0.25
N LEU A 87 22.48 5.70 0.08
CA LEU A 87 23.92 5.79 -0.17
C LEU A 87 24.69 5.78 1.14
N ASP A 88 25.86 5.16 1.13
CA ASP A 88 26.85 5.23 2.21
C ASP A 88 27.65 6.54 2.14
N GLU A 89 28.56 6.73 3.09
CA GLU A 89 29.43 7.91 3.19
C GLU A 89 30.33 8.13 1.96
N THR A 90 30.53 7.10 1.14
CA THR A 90 31.33 7.16 -0.09
C THR A 90 30.48 7.39 -1.35
N GLY A 91 29.16 7.51 -1.19
CA GLY A 91 28.21 7.65 -2.28
C GLY A 91 27.88 6.33 -3.00
N LYS A 92 28.22 5.17 -2.41
CA LYS A 92 27.85 3.87 -2.97
C LYS A 92 26.53 3.40 -2.39
N VAL A 93 25.83 2.56 -3.15
CA VAL A 93 24.53 2.03 -2.75
C VAL A 93 24.66 1.09 -1.55
N CYS A 94 23.81 1.30 -0.53
CA CYS A 94 23.71 0.42 0.63
C CYS A 94 23.04 -0.90 0.24
N ILE A 95 23.75 -2.02 0.45
CA ILE A 95 23.31 -3.37 0.08
C ILE A 95 23.38 -4.30 1.30
N ASP A 96 22.26 -4.96 1.60
CA ASP A 96 22.18 -6.03 2.59
C ASP A 96 22.57 -7.39 1.95
N LYS A 97 23.25 -8.23 2.73
CA LYS A 97 23.48 -9.63 2.32
C LYS A 97 22.17 -10.39 2.38
N ILE A 98 21.63 -10.73 1.21
CA ILE A 98 20.47 -11.60 1.12
C ILE A 98 20.93 -13.05 1.19
N SER A 99 20.54 -13.77 2.24
CA SER A 99 20.66 -15.22 2.29
C SER A 99 19.64 -15.82 1.29
N LYS A 100 20.12 -16.57 0.31
CA LYS A 100 19.27 -17.27 -0.68
C LYS A 100 18.49 -18.42 -0.07
#